data_AF-A0A2G8JNK2-F1
#
_entry.id   AF-A0A2G8JNK2-F1
#
_cell.length_a   1.000
_cell.length_b   1.000
_cell.length_c   1.000
_cell.angle_alpha   90.00
_cell.angle_beta   90.00
_cell.angle_gamma   90.00
#
_symmetry.space_group_name_H-M   'P 1'
#
loop_
_entity.id
_entity.type
_entity.pdbx_description
1 polymer ?
#
loop_
_entity_poly.entity_id
_entity_poly.type
_entity_poly.pdbx_seq_one_letter_code
_entity_poly.pdbx_strand_id
1 'polypeptide(L)'
;MTEDVGDELTRIFIACCKKAESDESRERNIGFDFAAFADIDPFDDGSVRFDFPESWAFDLVHVDSNEHVEIQAVVFNYGREDVKVAMVLKTPPEICSEGTPNVFSAKKEFIVKATDTFTVTYVVIGVKVGEWPITVGIGSTKGSDGVRKKLNVIAEGIERTFHHSVQLNPQGVELNRRRRDIREPENCVWDDENAAQLSCLDIALPPTVVPGTESCHISITGSPLGPAMTAVVTGLGHWIRQPTGCGEQTMIRLAPNVYVLKYLLATNSGNEQIEATALSNINSGLVRETTYRHADGSFSAFLNRAGSTWLTAFVAKVFCQASELTAVDAMVPCSAISWIVNNRQNADGDFYEGLAVIHKEMTGGIEGNTAMTAFTLIAMAECRSTCYQVNPAAKNNAISYLEDQLDGLQRPYVIAVVTYALALMNSDRRADANIKLRSHSVHDPVTNSRAWGAGNQQQDGRPFWIQRRPSALSVETTGYALLAQIKLRELTYAAEIANWLSTQQNYGGGFVSTQDTVIALQSLSEFSALNVGGDLNLHCNISSANGFKTIFRLENEDTLLQKTVEVPKENIRDRLVVETQGEGTGTLNVRQEFHF
;
A
#
# COMPACT_ATOMS: atom_id res chain seq x y z
N MET A 1 30.94 -15.12 -22.04
CA MET A 1 31.33 -16.47 -22.52
C MET A 1 31.26 -17.54 -21.42
N THR A 2 30.97 -17.18 -20.16
CA THR A 2 30.78 -18.13 -19.04
C THR A 2 29.33 -18.28 -18.58
N GLU A 3 28.45 -17.30 -18.84
CA GLU A 3 27.00 -17.39 -18.56
C GLU A 3 26.29 -18.43 -19.44
N ASP A 4 26.65 -18.53 -20.72
CA ASP A 4 25.99 -19.41 -21.70
C ASP A 4 26.12 -20.91 -21.37
N VAL A 5 27.20 -21.31 -20.68
CA VAL A 5 27.45 -22.72 -20.31
C VAL A 5 26.63 -23.12 -19.08
N GLY A 6 26.40 -22.19 -18.15
CA GLY A 6 25.58 -22.44 -16.95
C GLY A 6 24.12 -22.66 -17.29
N ASP A 7 23.56 -21.82 -18.17
CA ASP A 7 22.18 -21.95 -18.65
C ASP A 7 21.95 -23.24 -19.45
N GLU A 8 22.93 -23.64 -20.26
CA GLU A 8 22.85 -24.88 -21.05
C GLU A 8 22.85 -26.13 -20.15
N LEU A 9 23.70 -26.15 -19.11
CA LEU A 9 23.74 -27.23 -18.12
C LEU A 9 22.43 -27.32 -17.31
N THR A 10 21.89 -26.17 -16.92
CA THR A 10 20.60 -26.08 -16.21
C THR A 10 19.47 -26.66 -17.06
N ARG A 11 19.40 -26.28 -18.34
CA ARG A 11 18.40 -26.82 -19.28
C ARG A 11 18.54 -28.33 -19.49
N ILE A 12 19.78 -28.83 -19.60
CA ILE A 12 20.04 -30.27 -19.73
C ILE A 12 19.59 -31.03 -18.47
N PHE A 13 19.87 -30.49 -17.28
CA PHE A 13 19.47 -31.11 -16.02
C PHE A 13 17.95 -31.15 -15.85
N ILE A 14 17.26 -30.04 -16.12
CA ILE A 14 15.78 -29.97 -16.09
C ILE A 14 15.17 -30.93 -17.13
N ALA A 15 15.75 -31.04 -18.33
CA ALA A 15 15.29 -31.99 -19.34
C ALA A 15 15.46 -33.45 -18.89
N CYS A 16 16.50 -33.75 -18.10
CA CYS A 16 16.70 -35.06 -17.50
C CYS A 16 15.63 -35.37 -16.44
N CYS A 17 15.30 -34.41 -15.58
CA CYS A 17 14.22 -34.55 -14.58
C CYS A 17 12.85 -34.82 -15.24
N LYS A 18 12.50 -34.07 -16.29
CA LYS A 18 11.25 -34.29 -17.04
C LYS A 18 11.19 -35.67 -17.70
N LYS A 19 12.34 -36.22 -18.09
CA LYS A 19 12.43 -37.59 -18.64
C LYS A 19 12.26 -38.66 -17.55
N ALA A 20 12.80 -38.40 -16.36
CA ALA A 20 12.67 -39.31 -15.21
C ALA A 20 11.22 -39.45 -14.71
N GLU A 21 10.38 -38.40 -14.84
CA GLU A 21 8.93 -38.47 -14.57
C GLU A 21 8.20 -39.49 -15.47
N SER A 22 8.68 -39.71 -16.70
CA SER A 22 8.03 -40.61 -17.66
C SER A 22 8.40 -42.10 -17.52
N ASP A 23 9.39 -42.42 -16.67
CA ASP A 23 10.06 -43.72 -16.60
C ASP A 23 9.75 -44.50 -15.29
N GLU A 24 8.52 -44.34 -14.77
CA GLU A 24 7.98 -44.79 -13.46
C GLU A 24 8.05 -46.32 -13.16
N SER A 25 8.82 -47.11 -13.90
CA SER A 25 8.69 -48.59 -13.98
C SER A 25 9.86 -49.42 -13.43
N ARG A 26 10.68 -48.93 -12.48
CA ARG A 26 11.74 -49.75 -11.86
C ARG A 26 11.90 -49.52 -10.35
N GLU A 27 10.99 -50.09 -9.56
CA GLU A 27 11.27 -50.36 -8.14
C GLU A 27 12.41 -51.38 -8.01
N ARG A 28 13.56 -50.94 -7.47
CA ARG A 28 14.60 -51.84 -6.97
C ARG A 28 14.44 -51.98 -5.46
N ASN A 29 13.85 -53.09 -5.04
CA ASN A 29 13.85 -53.57 -3.66
C ASN A 29 15.30 -53.75 -3.17
N ILE A 30 15.77 -52.85 -2.29
CA ILE A 30 17.10 -52.94 -1.68
C ILE A 30 17.03 -52.64 -0.16
N GLY A 31 16.68 -53.68 0.60
CA GLY A 31 17.43 -54.12 1.79
C GLY A 31 17.44 -53.27 3.06
N PHE A 32 16.56 -52.28 3.21
CA PHE A 32 16.24 -51.65 4.50
C PHE A 32 14.75 -51.32 4.47
N ASP A 33 14.01 -51.64 5.53
CA ASP A 33 12.57 -51.41 5.60
C ASP A 33 12.29 -49.93 5.87
N PHE A 34 12.18 -49.13 4.81
CA PHE A 34 11.87 -47.69 4.86
C PHE A 34 10.36 -47.40 4.95
N ALA A 35 9.50 -48.42 5.11
CA ALA A 35 8.06 -48.21 5.26
C ALA A 35 7.68 -47.47 6.56
N ALA A 36 8.62 -47.36 7.52
CA ALA A 36 8.44 -46.65 8.78
C ALA A 36 8.59 -45.11 8.68
N PHE A 37 8.93 -44.54 7.51
CA PHE A 37 9.16 -43.09 7.36
C PHE A 37 7.88 -42.25 7.25
N ALA A 38 6.70 -42.90 7.23
CA ALA A 38 5.42 -42.22 7.00
C ALA A 38 4.89 -41.42 8.21
N ASP A 39 5.35 -41.73 9.42
CA ASP A 39 5.02 -41.03 10.67
C ASP A 39 6.24 -41.12 11.61
N ILE A 40 7.17 -40.15 11.57
CA ILE A 40 8.33 -40.14 12.49
C ILE A 40 8.08 -39.12 13.60
N ASP A 41 7.67 -39.61 14.76
CA ASP A 41 8.13 -39.09 16.04
C ASP A 41 9.61 -39.52 16.21
N PRO A 42 10.51 -38.64 16.69
CA PRO A 42 11.94 -38.93 16.74
C PRO A 42 12.23 -40.03 17.76
N PHE A 43 12.55 -41.24 17.29
CA PHE A 43 13.17 -42.26 18.13
C PHE A 43 14.67 -42.01 18.15
N ASP A 44 15.09 -41.12 19.06
CA ASP A 44 16.49 -40.74 19.25
C ASP A 44 17.19 -41.75 20.18
N ASP A 45 18.17 -42.51 19.65
CA ASP A 45 19.18 -43.20 20.47
C ASP A 45 20.14 -42.18 21.13
N GLY A 46 20.17 -40.93 20.63
CA GLY A 46 20.98 -39.82 21.13
C GLY A 46 22.38 -39.77 20.53
N SER A 47 22.81 -40.79 19.77
CA SER A 47 24.20 -40.88 19.29
C SER A 47 24.46 -40.23 17.93
N VAL A 48 23.48 -40.14 17.02
CA VAL A 48 23.66 -39.50 15.70
C VAL A 48 22.52 -38.52 15.45
N ARG A 49 22.85 -37.25 15.17
CA ARG A 49 21.87 -36.19 14.91
C ARG A 49 22.13 -35.55 13.55
N PHE A 50 21.06 -35.16 12.89
CA PHE A 50 21.11 -34.48 11.60
C PHE A 50 20.67 -33.02 11.72
N ASP A 51 21.39 -32.10 11.06
CA ASP A 51 21.02 -30.68 11.01
C ASP A 51 21.44 -30.01 9.68
N PHE A 52 20.89 -28.84 9.42
CA PHE A 52 21.30 -27.96 8.32
C PHE A 52 22.16 -26.79 8.86
N PRO A 53 23.03 -26.18 8.05
CA PRO A 53 23.81 -25.00 8.44
C PRO A 53 22.95 -23.87 9.00
N GLU A 54 23.54 -22.98 9.82
CA GLU A 54 22.82 -21.82 10.41
C GLU A 54 22.11 -20.94 9.38
N SER A 55 22.65 -20.81 8.16
CA SER A 55 21.99 -20.09 7.05
C SER A 55 20.66 -20.71 6.60
N TRP A 56 20.43 -21.97 6.96
CA TRP A 56 19.22 -22.75 6.67
C TRP A 56 18.44 -23.08 7.95
N ALA A 57 18.80 -22.47 9.11
CA ALA A 57 18.12 -22.68 10.39
C ALA A 57 16.70 -22.08 10.43
N PHE A 58 16.34 -21.26 9.45
CA PHE A 58 14.99 -20.73 9.26
C PHE A 58 14.08 -21.79 8.64
N ASP A 59 12.78 -21.76 8.99
CA ASP A 59 11.77 -22.70 8.46
C ASP A 59 11.57 -22.60 6.93
N LEU A 60 12.07 -21.52 6.32
CA LEU A 60 11.93 -21.19 4.91
C LEU A 60 13.28 -20.78 4.31
N VAL A 61 13.66 -21.38 3.18
CA VAL A 61 14.89 -21.03 2.46
C VAL A 61 14.59 -20.55 1.05
N HIS A 62 15.15 -19.41 0.66
CA HIS A 62 14.89 -18.77 -0.63
C HIS A 62 15.87 -19.23 -1.70
N VAL A 63 15.35 -19.56 -2.88
CA VAL A 63 16.13 -19.99 -4.07
C VAL A 63 15.50 -19.37 -5.31
N ASP A 64 16.31 -18.78 -6.19
CA ASP A 64 15.79 -18.30 -7.48
C ASP A 64 15.36 -19.47 -8.37
N SER A 65 14.25 -19.28 -9.09
CA SER A 65 13.77 -20.25 -10.07
C SER A 65 14.88 -20.56 -11.08
N ASN A 66 14.99 -21.83 -11.46
CA ASN A 66 16.01 -22.36 -12.37
C ASN A 66 17.46 -22.22 -11.90
N GLU A 67 17.72 -21.75 -10.68
CA GLU A 67 19.08 -21.67 -10.16
C GLU A 67 19.56 -23.02 -9.60
N HIS A 68 20.83 -23.33 -9.82
CA HIS A 68 21.50 -24.46 -9.18
C HIS A 68 21.82 -24.13 -7.72
N VAL A 69 21.20 -24.84 -6.78
CA VAL A 69 21.47 -24.66 -5.36
C VAL A 69 22.01 -25.92 -4.72
N GLU A 70 23.11 -25.75 -4.00
CA GLU A 70 23.73 -26.78 -3.19
C GLU A 70 23.18 -26.74 -1.75
N ILE A 71 22.37 -27.74 -1.42
CA ILE A 71 21.88 -27.96 -0.06
C ILE A 71 22.90 -28.79 0.71
N GLN A 72 23.50 -28.18 1.72
CA GLN A 72 24.42 -28.85 2.63
C GLN A 72 23.69 -29.40 3.85
N ALA A 73 23.99 -30.65 4.17
CA ALA A 73 23.30 -31.46 5.15
C ALA A 73 24.38 -32.02 6.11
N VAL A 74 24.35 -31.62 7.39
CA VAL A 74 25.41 -31.94 8.37
C VAL A 74 24.95 -33.05 9.30
N VAL A 75 25.76 -34.10 9.41
CA VAL A 75 25.54 -35.23 10.31
C VAL A 75 26.53 -35.14 11.45
N PHE A 76 26.03 -35.23 12.68
CA PHE A 76 26.81 -35.21 13.91
C PHE A 76 26.77 -36.61 14.55
N ASN A 77 27.93 -37.19 14.81
CA ASN A 77 28.03 -38.40 15.62
C ASN A 77 28.58 -38.05 17.01
N TYR A 78 27.70 -37.99 18.01
CA TYR A 78 28.05 -37.78 19.42
C TYR A 78 28.50 -39.07 20.12
N GLY A 79 28.36 -40.21 19.45
CA GLY A 79 28.77 -41.52 19.95
C GLY A 79 30.29 -41.68 20.02
N ARG A 80 30.73 -42.67 20.81
CA ARG A 80 32.15 -43.04 20.98
C ARG A 80 32.65 -44.07 19.95
N GLU A 81 31.80 -44.46 19.01
CA GLU A 81 32.09 -45.44 17.97
C GLU A 81 31.84 -44.83 16.60
N ASP A 82 32.59 -45.29 15.60
CA ASP A 82 32.35 -44.96 14.20
C ASP A 82 31.03 -45.60 13.74
N VAL A 83 30.18 -44.82 13.08
CA VAL A 83 28.86 -45.28 12.61
C VAL A 83 28.80 -45.21 11.10
N LYS A 84 28.43 -46.33 10.47
CA LYS A 84 28.10 -46.36 9.04
C LYS A 84 26.65 -45.88 8.85
N VAL A 85 26.47 -44.85 8.05
CA VAL A 85 25.17 -44.22 7.78
C VAL A 85 24.90 -44.17 6.28
N ALA A 86 23.62 -44.09 5.93
CA ALA A 86 23.15 -43.89 4.57
C ALA A 86 22.15 -42.73 4.54
N MET A 87 22.36 -41.75 3.66
CA MET A 87 21.45 -40.62 3.48
C MET A 87 20.71 -40.68 2.15
N VAL A 88 19.47 -40.16 2.15
CA VAL A 88 18.57 -40.09 1.00
C VAL A 88 17.85 -38.74 0.96
N LEU A 89 17.56 -38.24 -0.24
CA LEU A 89 16.77 -37.03 -0.48
C LEU A 89 15.46 -37.41 -1.21
N LYS A 90 14.35 -36.79 -0.81
CA LYS A 90 13.07 -36.87 -1.53
C LYS A 90 12.57 -35.45 -1.82
N THR A 91 12.27 -35.19 -3.09
CA THR A 91 11.76 -33.90 -3.59
C THR A 91 10.46 -34.09 -4.37
N PRO A 92 9.56 -33.09 -4.39
CA PRO A 92 8.37 -33.07 -5.24
C PRO A 92 8.74 -32.76 -6.70
N PRO A 93 7.83 -32.95 -7.68
CA PRO A 93 8.12 -32.70 -9.11
C PRO A 93 8.49 -31.25 -9.42
N GLU A 94 8.07 -30.30 -8.60
CA GLU A 94 8.43 -28.89 -8.72
C GLU A 94 9.89 -28.58 -8.36
N ILE A 95 10.59 -29.52 -7.72
CA ILE A 95 12.02 -29.44 -7.42
C ILE A 95 12.74 -30.58 -8.15
N CYS A 96 13.57 -30.20 -9.10
CA CYS A 96 14.44 -31.13 -9.82
C CYS A 96 15.67 -31.44 -8.96
N SER A 97 15.98 -32.73 -8.78
CA SER A 97 17.11 -33.21 -7.97
C SER A 97 17.72 -34.48 -8.58
N GLU A 98 18.73 -35.04 -7.92
CA GLU A 98 19.36 -36.33 -8.31
C GLU A 98 18.40 -37.54 -8.18
N GLY A 99 17.20 -37.38 -7.61
CA GLY A 99 16.20 -38.42 -7.41
C GLY A 99 14.97 -38.28 -8.33
N THR A 100 14.25 -39.39 -8.54
CA THR A 100 12.92 -39.35 -9.16
C THR A 100 11.92 -38.65 -8.25
N PRO A 101 11.01 -37.81 -8.79
CA PRO A 101 10.04 -37.07 -7.97
C PRO A 101 9.23 -37.98 -7.03
N ASN A 102 8.99 -37.48 -5.81
CA ASN A 102 8.29 -38.17 -4.73
C ASN A 102 8.89 -39.51 -4.25
N VAL A 103 10.05 -39.89 -4.77
CA VAL A 103 10.79 -41.10 -4.41
C VAL A 103 12.13 -40.69 -3.79
N PHE A 104 12.64 -41.52 -2.87
CA PHE A 104 13.95 -41.30 -2.29
C PHE A 104 15.07 -41.52 -3.32
N SER A 105 16.06 -40.63 -3.31
CA SER A 105 17.24 -40.68 -4.16
C SER A 105 18.07 -41.94 -3.91
N ALA A 106 19.07 -42.16 -4.77
CA ALA A 106 20.12 -43.14 -4.48
C ALA A 106 20.77 -42.88 -3.11
N LYS A 107 21.12 -43.96 -2.41
CA LYS A 107 21.74 -43.89 -1.08
C LYS A 107 23.16 -43.33 -1.19
N LYS A 108 23.48 -42.31 -0.39
CA LYS A 108 24.86 -41.85 -0.16
C LYS A 108 25.34 -42.49 1.14
N GLU A 109 26.18 -43.52 1.04
CA GLU A 109 26.73 -44.25 2.19
C GLU A 109 28.12 -43.73 2.59
N PHE A 110 28.34 -43.53 3.88
CA PHE A 110 29.62 -43.08 4.43
C PHE A 110 29.75 -43.47 5.91
N ILE A 111 30.94 -43.26 6.48
CA ILE A 111 31.23 -43.51 7.89
C ILE A 111 31.46 -42.17 8.57
N VAL A 112 30.70 -41.90 9.63
CA VAL A 112 30.92 -40.75 10.51
C VAL A 112 31.71 -41.24 11.71
N LYS A 113 32.91 -40.67 11.91
CA LYS A 113 33.80 -41.09 13.00
C LYS A 113 33.20 -40.75 14.36
N ALA A 114 33.65 -41.44 15.40
CA ALA A 114 33.28 -41.15 16.77
C ALA A 114 33.57 -39.67 17.12
N THR A 115 32.60 -39.00 17.75
CA THR A 115 32.70 -37.58 18.17
C THR A 115 33.08 -36.60 17.05
N ASP A 116 32.68 -36.91 15.81
CA ASP A 116 33.01 -36.15 14.61
C ASP A 116 31.75 -35.76 13.81
N THR A 117 31.94 -34.91 12.80
CA THR A 117 30.88 -34.47 11.89
C THR A 117 31.19 -34.80 10.44
N PHE A 118 30.16 -34.95 9.62
CA PHE A 118 30.30 -35.18 8.19
C PHE A 118 29.23 -34.39 7.42
N THR A 119 29.62 -33.74 6.33
CA THR A 119 28.71 -32.93 5.50
C THR A 119 28.45 -33.62 4.17
N VAL A 120 27.18 -33.71 3.79
CA VAL A 120 26.73 -34.20 2.49
C VAL A 120 26.05 -33.06 1.73
N THR A 121 26.37 -32.92 0.45
CA THR A 121 25.75 -31.93 -0.43
C THR A 121 24.74 -32.60 -1.36
N TYR A 122 23.59 -31.97 -1.51
CA TYR A 122 22.55 -32.31 -2.48
C TYR A 122 22.33 -31.13 -3.41
N VAL A 123 22.39 -31.37 -4.72
CA VAL A 123 22.07 -30.35 -5.72
C VAL A 123 20.58 -30.40 -6.04
N VAL A 124 19.91 -29.25 -5.97
CA VAL A 124 18.51 -29.09 -6.36
C VAL A 124 18.33 -27.87 -7.24
N ILE A 125 17.27 -27.89 -8.05
CA ILE A 125 16.84 -26.78 -8.89
C ILE A 125 15.34 -26.58 -8.67
N GLY A 126 14.93 -25.37 -8.30
CA GLY A 126 13.52 -24.99 -8.24
C GLY A 126 12.96 -24.77 -9.64
N VAL A 127 12.04 -25.61 -10.10
CA VAL A 127 11.47 -25.53 -11.47
C VAL A 127 10.21 -24.67 -11.50
N LYS A 128 9.48 -24.61 -10.37
CA LYS A 128 8.24 -23.85 -10.25
C LYS A 128 8.28 -22.98 -9.00
N VAL A 129 7.91 -21.71 -9.15
CA VAL A 129 7.80 -20.73 -8.07
C VAL A 129 6.79 -21.19 -7.02
N GLY A 130 7.14 -21.07 -5.74
CA GLY A 130 6.30 -21.46 -4.60
C GLY A 130 7.06 -22.15 -3.47
N GLU A 131 6.32 -22.54 -2.42
CA GLU A 131 6.86 -23.29 -1.28
C GLU A 131 6.72 -24.80 -1.50
N TRP A 132 7.85 -25.50 -1.50
CA TRP A 132 7.89 -26.93 -1.80
C TRP A 132 8.63 -27.69 -0.69
N PRO A 133 8.06 -28.79 -0.16
CA PRO A 133 8.69 -29.54 0.92
C PRO A 133 9.80 -30.46 0.39
N ILE A 134 10.99 -30.36 0.96
CA ILE A 134 12.09 -31.31 0.76
C ILE A 134 12.28 -32.17 2.00
N THR A 135 12.56 -33.45 1.82
CA THR A 135 12.81 -34.38 2.93
C THR A 135 14.17 -35.03 2.77
N VAL A 136 15.01 -34.90 3.79
CA VAL A 136 16.29 -35.61 3.89
C VAL A 136 16.18 -36.63 5.00
N GLY A 137 16.47 -37.88 4.69
CA GLY A 137 16.48 -38.99 5.64
C GLY A 137 17.89 -39.54 5.84
N ILE A 138 18.18 -40.02 7.05
CA ILE A 138 19.39 -40.74 7.40
C ILE A 138 19.02 -42.06 8.08
N GLY A 139 19.75 -43.12 7.75
CA GLY A 139 19.57 -44.45 8.34
C GLY A 139 20.89 -45.11 8.67
N SER A 140 20.91 -45.89 9.75
CA SER A 140 22.02 -46.73 10.17
C SER A 140 21.50 -48.07 10.69
N THR A 141 22.39 -48.99 11.06
CA THR A 141 22.00 -50.22 11.76
C THR A 141 21.46 -49.99 13.17
N LYS A 142 21.68 -48.80 13.75
CA LYS A 142 21.27 -48.43 15.11
C LYS A 142 19.95 -47.64 15.15
N GLY A 143 19.50 -47.09 14.03
CA GLY A 143 18.28 -46.26 13.95
C GLY A 143 18.23 -45.40 12.70
N SER A 144 17.16 -44.61 12.58
CA SER A 144 16.93 -43.67 11.47
C SER A 144 16.38 -42.35 11.98
N ASP A 145 16.72 -41.26 11.29
CA ASP A 145 16.25 -39.90 11.55
C ASP A 145 15.93 -39.21 10.21
N GLY A 146 15.19 -38.11 10.24
CA GLY A 146 14.85 -37.37 9.04
C GLY A 146 14.28 -35.99 9.32
N VAL A 147 14.58 -35.05 8.42
CA VAL A 147 14.12 -33.67 8.51
C VAL A 147 13.39 -33.29 7.23
N ARG A 148 12.22 -32.68 7.40
CA ARG A 148 11.43 -32.09 6.34
C ARG A 148 11.46 -30.56 6.47
N LYS A 149 11.97 -29.88 5.44
CA LYS A 149 12.01 -28.41 5.37
C LYS A 149 11.29 -27.90 4.13
N LYS A 150 10.88 -26.64 4.14
CA LYS A 150 10.28 -25.98 2.97
C LYS A 150 11.34 -25.16 2.23
N LEU A 151 11.41 -25.38 0.91
CA LEU A 151 12.18 -24.55 -0.01
C LEU A 151 11.22 -23.57 -0.68
N ASN A 152 11.49 -22.28 -0.58
CA ASN A 152 10.74 -21.21 -1.24
C ASN A 152 11.45 -20.80 -2.53
N VAL A 153 10.91 -21.25 -3.66
CA VAL A 153 11.41 -20.90 -4.99
C VAL A 153 10.80 -19.57 -5.38
N ILE A 154 11.63 -18.54 -5.55
CA ILE A 154 11.21 -17.20 -5.95
C ILE A 154 11.40 -17.00 -7.46
N ALA A 155 10.59 -16.13 -8.04
CA ALA A 155 10.68 -15.82 -9.45
C ALA A 155 11.91 -14.96 -9.75
N GLU A 156 12.52 -15.16 -10.92
CA GLU A 156 13.53 -14.24 -11.45
C GLU A 156 12.90 -12.87 -11.76
N GLY A 157 13.70 -11.80 -11.71
CA GLY A 157 13.28 -10.45 -12.09
C GLY A 157 12.81 -9.58 -10.93
N ILE A 158 12.28 -8.41 -11.25
CA ILE A 158 11.78 -7.42 -10.27
C ILE A 158 10.26 -7.51 -10.21
N GLU A 159 9.72 -7.77 -9.02
CA GLU A 159 8.27 -7.72 -8.79
C GLU A 159 7.72 -6.31 -9.09
N ARG A 160 6.63 -6.28 -9.87
CA ARG A 160 5.89 -5.07 -10.20
C ARG A 160 4.42 -5.25 -9.85
N THR A 161 3.91 -4.33 -9.04
CA THR A 161 2.49 -4.23 -8.73
C THR A 161 1.83 -3.11 -9.53
N PHE A 162 0.71 -3.41 -10.18
CA PHE A 162 -0.14 -2.48 -10.89
C PHE A 162 -1.48 -2.37 -10.19
N HIS A 163 -2.05 -1.16 -10.15
CA HIS A 163 -3.41 -0.96 -9.67
C HIS A 163 -4.19 -0.14 -10.69
N HIS A 164 -5.38 -0.62 -11.04
CA HIS A 164 -6.36 0.08 -11.84
C HIS A 164 -7.60 0.33 -10.99
N SER A 165 -8.11 1.56 -10.98
CA SER A 165 -9.23 1.96 -10.13
C SER A 165 -10.32 2.62 -10.96
N VAL A 166 -11.56 2.18 -10.77
CA VAL A 166 -12.75 2.71 -11.45
C VAL A 166 -13.78 3.11 -10.43
N GLN A 167 -14.38 4.28 -10.66
CA GLN A 167 -15.54 4.70 -9.89
C GLN A 167 -16.82 4.07 -10.44
N LEU A 168 -17.64 3.58 -9.52
CA LEU A 168 -18.95 3.02 -9.76
C LEU A 168 -20.00 4.06 -9.34
N ASN A 169 -20.64 4.71 -10.30
CA ASN A 169 -21.67 5.73 -10.05
C ASN A 169 -22.65 5.76 -11.23
N PRO A 170 -23.55 4.76 -11.36
CA PRO A 170 -24.46 4.67 -12.48
C PRO A 170 -25.35 5.91 -12.63
N GLN A 171 -25.88 6.44 -11.53
CA GLN A 171 -26.72 7.65 -11.54
C GLN A 171 -25.96 8.89 -12.04
N GLY A 172 -24.71 9.08 -11.61
CA GLY A 172 -23.89 10.20 -12.03
C GLY A 172 -23.55 10.16 -13.53
N VAL A 173 -23.22 8.97 -14.04
CA VAL A 173 -22.95 8.76 -15.47
C VAL A 173 -24.21 9.01 -16.31
N GLU A 174 -25.36 8.52 -15.86
CA GLU A 174 -26.64 8.73 -16.55
C GLU A 174 -27.03 10.21 -16.62
N LEU A 175 -26.89 10.94 -15.51
CA LEU A 175 -27.21 12.38 -15.45
C LEU A 175 -26.34 13.20 -16.40
N ASN A 176 -25.06 12.88 -16.50
CA ASN A 176 -24.13 13.56 -17.41
C ASN A 176 -24.44 13.28 -18.87
N ARG A 177 -24.78 12.03 -19.20
CA ARG A 177 -25.23 11.65 -20.53
C ARG A 177 -26.44 12.47 -20.97
N ARG A 178 -27.44 12.64 -20.08
CA ARG A 178 -28.64 13.45 -20.35
C ARG A 178 -28.33 14.93 -20.56
N ARG A 179 -27.23 15.46 -20.02
CA ARG A 179 -26.81 16.87 -20.13
C ARG A 179 -26.08 17.23 -21.43
N ARG A 180 -25.84 16.27 -22.34
CA ARG A 180 -25.27 16.44 -23.71
C ARG A 180 -23.84 17.00 -23.81
N ASP A 181 -23.02 16.94 -22.77
CA ASP A 181 -21.60 17.36 -22.83
C ASP A 181 -20.62 16.23 -23.20
N ILE A 182 -21.12 15.03 -23.54
CA ILE A 182 -20.29 13.88 -23.91
C ILE A 182 -20.54 13.53 -25.38
N ARG A 183 -19.56 13.77 -26.25
CA ARG A 183 -19.41 12.98 -27.48
C ARG A 183 -18.87 11.63 -27.04
N GLU A 184 -19.75 10.64 -26.84
CA GLU A 184 -19.42 9.29 -26.35
C GLU A 184 -18.23 8.71 -27.16
N PRO A 185 -17.02 8.59 -26.56
CA PRO A 185 -15.97 7.79 -27.14
C PRO A 185 -16.01 6.42 -26.48
N GLU A 186 -16.15 5.39 -27.31
CA GLU A 186 -15.98 3.97 -26.98
C GLU A 186 -17.14 3.27 -26.26
N ASN A 187 -17.45 2.05 -26.74
CA ASN A 187 -18.62 1.22 -26.41
C ASN A 187 -18.72 0.72 -24.95
N CYS A 188 -18.09 1.39 -23.99
CA CYS A 188 -18.04 0.99 -22.58
C CYS A 188 -18.16 2.18 -21.64
N VAL A 189 -19.30 2.88 -21.68
CA VAL A 189 -19.63 3.91 -20.70
C VAL A 189 -21.01 3.66 -20.12
N TRP A 190 -21.98 3.35 -20.98
CA TRP A 190 -23.36 3.15 -20.61
C TRP A 190 -24.02 2.03 -21.43
N ASP A 191 -24.84 1.22 -20.77
CA ASP A 191 -25.74 0.25 -21.36
C ASP A 191 -27.18 0.80 -21.30
N ASP A 192 -27.73 1.12 -22.46
CA ASP A 192 -29.11 1.59 -22.61
C ASP A 192 -30.15 0.54 -22.23
N GLU A 193 -29.89 -0.73 -22.53
CA GLU A 193 -30.87 -1.81 -22.35
C GLU A 193 -31.03 -2.14 -20.86
N ASN A 194 -29.92 -2.15 -20.14
CA ASN A 194 -29.87 -2.53 -18.73
C ASN A 194 -29.82 -1.33 -17.76
N ALA A 195 -29.85 -0.09 -18.29
CA ALA A 195 -29.69 1.14 -17.52
C ALA A 195 -28.47 1.07 -16.57
N ALA A 196 -27.34 0.62 -17.13
CA ALA A 196 -26.15 0.27 -16.36
C ALA A 196 -24.94 1.10 -16.81
N GLN A 197 -24.06 1.43 -15.86
CA GLN A 197 -22.72 1.92 -16.21
C GLN A 197 -21.88 0.73 -16.68
N LEU A 198 -21.23 0.89 -17.84
CA LEU A 198 -20.24 -0.06 -18.34
C LEU A 198 -18.84 0.51 -18.10
N SER A 199 -17.97 -0.27 -17.49
CA SER A 199 -16.55 0.08 -17.31
C SER A 199 -15.68 -1.05 -17.80
N CYS A 200 -14.70 -0.70 -18.62
CA CYS A 200 -13.93 -1.66 -19.37
C CYS A 200 -12.45 -1.53 -19.05
N LEU A 201 -11.86 -2.62 -18.57
CA LEU A 201 -10.54 -2.65 -17.98
C LEU A 201 -9.63 -3.56 -18.78
N ASP A 202 -8.60 -3.01 -19.41
CA ASP A 202 -7.56 -3.83 -20.01
C ASP A 202 -6.64 -4.37 -18.92
N ILE A 203 -6.61 -5.70 -18.78
CA ILE A 203 -5.75 -6.41 -17.83
C ILE A 203 -4.68 -7.24 -18.53
N ALA A 204 -4.39 -6.95 -19.81
CA ALA A 204 -3.35 -7.62 -20.55
C ALA A 204 -1.97 -7.37 -19.93
N LEU A 205 -1.22 -8.46 -19.75
CA LEU A 205 0.14 -8.44 -19.22
C LEU A 205 1.15 -8.06 -20.31
N PRO A 206 2.26 -7.37 -19.97
CA PRO A 206 3.31 -7.09 -20.93
C PRO A 206 3.99 -8.37 -21.43
N PRO A 207 4.57 -8.36 -22.65
CA PRO A 207 5.17 -9.56 -23.26
C PRO A 207 6.43 -10.06 -22.52
N THR A 208 6.97 -9.25 -21.62
CA THR A 208 8.19 -9.50 -20.84
C THR A 208 7.92 -10.11 -19.47
N VAL A 209 6.65 -10.40 -19.11
CA VAL A 209 6.33 -11.03 -17.82
C VAL A 209 6.93 -12.42 -17.74
N VAL A 210 7.53 -12.74 -16.58
CA VAL A 210 7.96 -14.10 -16.26
C VAL A 210 6.72 -14.99 -16.09
N PRO A 211 6.54 -16.03 -16.93
CA PRO A 211 5.31 -16.83 -16.93
C PRO A 211 5.05 -17.53 -15.59
N GLY A 212 3.80 -17.53 -15.14
CA GLY A 212 3.35 -18.18 -13.91
C GLY A 212 3.49 -17.31 -12.66
N THR A 213 4.12 -16.13 -12.77
CA THR A 213 4.29 -15.16 -11.68
C THR A 213 3.11 -14.20 -11.57
N GLU A 214 2.23 -14.19 -12.56
CA GLU A 214 1.07 -13.31 -12.59
C GLU A 214 0.04 -13.65 -11.51
N SER A 215 -0.46 -12.61 -10.86
CA SER A 215 -1.61 -12.64 -9.96
C SER A 215 -2.49 -11.43 -10.21
N CYS A 216 -3.81 -11.59 -10.14
CA CYS A 216 -4.76 -10.51 -10.35
C CYS A 216 -5.90 -10.61 -9.34
N HIS A 217 -6.10 -9.54 -8.58
CA HIS A 217 -7.13 -9.42 -7.56
C HIS A 217 -8.06 -8.28 -7.90
N ILE A 218 -9.35 -8.55 -7.97
CA ILE A 218 -10.38 -7.52 -8.10
C ILE A 218 -10.96 -7.27 -6.72
N SER A 219 -11.13 -6.01 -6.37
CA SER A 219 -11.70 -5.61 -5.10
C SER A 219 -12.67 -4.47 -5.28
N ILE A 220 -13.75 -4.46 -4.50
CA ILE A 220 -14.84 -3.51 -4.65
C ILE A 220 -15.30 -2.99 -3.29
N THR A 221 -15.63 -1.71 -3.22
CA THR A 221 -16.00 -0.98 -2.00
C THR A 221 -17.13 0.01 -2.25
N GLY A 222 -18.00 0.22 -1.26
CA GLY A 222 -19.11 1.18 -1.32
C GLY A 222 -18.78 2.60 -0.88
N SER A 223 -17.51 2.89 -0.60
CA SER A 223 -17.06 4.20 -0.12
C SER A 223 -15.76 4.58 -0.82
N PRO A 224 -15.59 5.87 -1.19
CA PRO A 224 -14.30 6.43 -1.60
C PRO A 224 -13.13 6.15 -0.65
N LEU A 225 -13.39 5.85 0.62
CA LEU A 225 -12.38 5.50 1.63
C LEU A 225 -12.41 4.02 2.03
N GLY A 226 -13.31 3.22 1.45
CA GLY A 226 -13.42 1.79 1.72
C GLY A 226 -12.10 1.01 1.58
N PRO A 227 -11.25 1.27 0.55
CA PRO A 227 -9.95 0.62 0.43
C PRO A 227 -9.00 0.98 1.58
N ALA A 228 -8.96 2.25 1.99
CA ALA A 228 -8.20 2.71 3.17
C ALA A 228 -8.66 2.01 4.44
N MET A 229 -9.96 1.89 4.60
CA MET A 229 -10.54 1.25 5.77
C MET A 229 -10.31 -0.25 5.80
N THR A 230 -10.53 -0.94 4.69
CA THR A 230 -10.27 -2.38 4.63
C THR A 230 -8.80 -2.67 4.84
N ALA A 231 -7.89 -1.89 4.25
CA ALA A 231 -6.47 -2.07 4.48
C ALA A 231 -6.15 -2.00 5.98
N VAL A 232 -6.70 -1.01 6.69
CA VAL A 232 -6.56 -0.91 8.13
C VAL A 232 -7.15 -2.13 8.86
N VAL A 233 -8.36 -2.57 8.51
CA VAL A 233 -9.04 -3.73 9.13
C VAL A 233 -8.28 -5.05 8.91
N THR A 234 -7.77 -5.26 7.70
CA THR A 234 -7.11 -6.49 7.28
C THR A 234 -5.63 -6.53 7.70
N GLY A 235 -5.13 -5.47 8.34
CA GLY A 235 -3.71 -5.35 8.70
C GLY A 235 -2.77 -5.11 7.52
N LEU A 236 -3.31 -4.98 6.30
CA LEU A 236 -2.57 -4.65 5.07
C LEU A 236 -2.24 -3.14 4.98
N GLY A 237 -2.96 -2.33 5.75
CA GLY A 237 -2.82 -0.89 5.86
C GLY A 237 -1.66 -0.53 6.77
N HIS A 238 -0.68 0.18 6.24
CA HIS A 238 0.47 0.66 6.99
C HIS A 238 0.25 2.03 7.65
N TRP A 239 -0.99 2.53 7.63
CA TRP A 239 -1.35 3.88 8.09
C TRP A 239 -1.65 3.93 9.59
N ILE A 240 -2.32 2.92 10.14
CA ILE A 240 -2.51 2.76 11.60
C ILE A 240 -1.31 2.03 12.16
N ARG A 241 -0.23 2.78 12.35
CA ARG A 241 1.00 2.30 12.98
C ARG A 241 1.31 3.08 14.23
N GLN A 242 1.92 2.40 15.19
CA GLN A 242 2.45 3.06 16.36
C GLN A 242 3.50 4.11 15.94
N PRO A 243 3.34 5.36 16.40
CA PRO A 243 4.31 6.41 16.13
C PRO A 243 5.66 6.11 16.80
N THR A 244 6.73 6.12 15.99
CA THR A 244 8.10 5.77 16.39
C THR A 244 9.09 6.68 15.66
N GLY A 245 10.35 6.71 16.14
CA GLY A 245 11.40 7.50 15.50
C GLY A 245 11.50 8.95 15.99
N CYS A 246 12.17 9.81 15.21
CA CYS A 246 12.35 11.23 15.52
C CYS A 246 11.01 12.01 15.50
N GLY A 247 11.00 13.31 15.81
CA GLY A 247 9.74 14.10 15.80
C GLY A 247 9.02 14.06 14.44
N GLU A 248 9.76 14.22 13.35
CA GLU A 248 9.21 14.11 11.99
C GLU A 248 8.62 12.71 11.71
N GLN A 249 9.34 11.64 12.05
CA GLN A 249 8.88 10.26 11.86
C GLN A 249 7.68 9.89 12.73
N THR A 250 7.61 10.46 13.94
CA THR A 250 6.47 10.33 14.84
C THR A 250 5.24 10.95 14.18
N MET A 251 5.39 12.15 13.62
CA MET A 251 4.31 12.86 12.92
C MET A 251 3.85 12.20 11.62
N ILE A 252 4.77 11.57 10.85
CA ILE A 252 4.43 10.76 9.67
C ILE A 252 3.39 9.68 10.00
N ARG A 253 3.48 9.10 11.21
CA ARG A 253 2.60 8.01 11.65
C ARG A 253 1.42 8.50 12.48
N LEU A 254 1.60 9.55 13.27
CA LEU A 254 0.53 10.09 14.12
C LEU A 254 -0.61 10.70 13.29
N ALA A 255 -0.29 11.51 12.28
CA ALA A 255 -1.31 12.21 11.50
C ALA A 255 -2.31 11.24 10.83
N PRO A 256 -1.90 10.16 10.14
CA PRO A 256 -2.83 9.17 9.61
C PRO A 256 -3.74 8.54 10.67
N ASN A 257 -3.22 8.18 11.86
CA ASN A 257 -4.05 7.62 12.93
C ASN A 257 -5.18 8.59 13.35
N VAL A 258 -4.88 9.88 13.46
CA VAL A 258 -5.87 10.91 13.81
C VAL A 258 -6.96 11.03 12.75
N TYR A 259 -6.60 11.26 11.48
CA TYR A 259 -7.59 11.49 10.43
C TYR A 259 -8.41 10.23 10.10
N VAL A 260 -7.81 9.04 10.18
CA VAL A 260 -8.56 7.78 10.02
C VAL A 260 -9.56 7.58 11.17
N LEU A 261 -9.20 7.87 12.41
CA LEU A 261 -10.14 7.76 13.53
C LEU A 261 -11.28 8.79 13.43
N LYS A 262 -11.00 10.04 13.03
CA LYS A 262 -12.06 11.04 12.79
C LYS A 262 -13.05 10.55 11.74
N TYR A 263 -12.56 9.92 10.68
CA TYR A 263 -13.40 9.34 9.64
C TYR A 263 -14.26 8.18 10.15
N LEU A 264 -13.67 7.26 10.92
CA LEU A 264 -14.36 6.12 11.50
C LEU A 264 -15.58 6.57 12.31
N LEU A 265 -15.36 7.53 13.19
CA LEU A 265 -16.42 8.10 14.03
C LEU A 265 -17.46 8.86 13.21
N ALA A 266 -17.05 9.62 12.18
CA ALA A 266 -17.97 10.37 11.33
C ALA A 266 -18.88 9.48 10.46
N THR A 267 -18.42 8.28 10.11
CA THR A 267 -19.17 7.33 9.25
C THR A 267 -19.88 6.24 10.03
N ASN A 268 -19.82 6.26 11.36
CA ASN A 268 -20.41 5.25 12.25
C ASN A 268 -20.03 3.81 11.87
N SER A 269 -18.74 3.61 11.61
CA SER A 269 -18.24 2.43 10.88
C SER A 269 -17.75 1.27 11.74
N GLY A 270 -18.01 1.32 13.05
CA GLY A 270 -18.30 0.14 13.86
C GLY A 270 -17.17 -0.89 14.03
N ASN A 271 -15.90 -0.51 13.93
CA ASN A 271 -14.80 -1.41 14.27
C ASN A 271 -14.08 -0.96 15.55
N GLU A 272 -14.66 -1.33 16.69
CA GLU A 272 -14.17 -0.97 18.03
C GLU A 272 -12.69 -1.33 18.24
N GLN A 273 -12.22 -2.44 17.64
CA GLN A 273 -10.83 -2.87 17.78
C GLN A 273 -9.85 -1.92 17.07
N ILE A 274 -10.22 -1.47 15.87
CA ILE A 274 -9.42 -0.51 15.09
C ILE A 274 -9.47 0.86 15.76
N GLU A 275 -10.64 1.28 16.22
CA GLU A 275 -10.81 2.54 16.95
C GLU A 275 -9.95 2.56 18.22
N ALA A 276 -9.98 1.49 19.02
CA ALA A 276 -9.14 1.35 20.20
C ALA A 276 -7.65 1.35 19.86
N THR A 277 -7.25 0.69 18.77
CA THR A 277 -5.85 0.67 18.30
C THR A 277 -5.40 2.04 17.84
N ALA A 278 -6.20 2.73 17.03
CA ALA A 278 -5.95 4.08 16.56
C ALA A 278 -5.84 5.05 17.74
N LEU A 279 -6.76 4.98 18.70
CA LEU A 279 -6.76 5.81 19.90
C LEU A 279 -5.52 5.57 20.77
N SER A 280 -5.13 4.31 20.95
CA SER A 280 -3.90 3.95 21.65
C SER A 280 -2.65 4.52 20.96
N ASN A 281 -2.57 4.38 19.63
CA ASN A 281 -1.50 4.95 18.82
C ASN A 281 -1.46 6.48 18.91
N ILE A 282 -2.62 7.15 18.89
CA ILE A 282 -2.73 8.61 19.05
C ILE A 282 -2.17 9.01 20.42
N ASN A 283 -2.62 8.38 21.50
CA ASN A 283 -2.15 8.69 22.85
C ASN A 283 -0.62 8.49 22.98
N SER A 284 -0.11 7.36 22.47
CA SER A 284 1.34 7.10 22.44
C SER A 284 2.10 8.12 21.60
N GLY A 285 1.55 8.54 20.46
CA GLY A 285 2.15 9.50 19.55
C GLY A 285 2.20 10.92 20.13
N LEU A 286 1.13 11.36 20.78
CA LEU A 286 1.07 12.67 21.44
C LEU A 286 2.14 12.79 22.54
N VAL A 287 2.26 11.76 23.39
CA VAL A 287 3.30 11.71 24.44
C VAL A 287 4.69 11.72 23.82
N ARG A 288 4.92 10.90 22.79
CA ARG A 288 6.20 10.83 22.10
C ARG A 288 6.57 12.16 21.45
N GLU A 289 5.67 12.77 20.71
CA GLU A 289 5.96 14.02 19.99
C GLU A 289 6.28 15.16 20.95
N THR A 290 5.65 15.17 22.13
CA THR A 290 5.96 16.13 23.19
C THR A 290 7.42 16.04 23.67
N THR A 291 8.10 14.90 23.50
CA THR A 291 9.54 14.77 23.82
C THR A 291 10.45 15.54 22.85
N TYR A 292 9.93 15.95 21.69
CA TYR A 292 10.65 16.76 20.69
C TYR A 292 10.28 18.24 20.73
N ARG A 293 9.51 18.65 21.75
CA ARG A 293 9.15 20.04 22.03
C ARG A 293 10.28 20.77 22.75
N HIS A 294 10.62 21.94 22.25
CA HIS A 294 11.57 22.87 22.88
C HIS A 294 10.91 23.68 24.01
N ALA A 295 11.73 24.25 24.89
CA ALA A 295 11.26 25.10 25.99
C ALA A 295 10.50 26.35 25.51
N ASP A 296 10.80 26.83 24.30
CA ASP A 296 10.14 27.97 23.66
C ASP A 296 8.80 27.61 22.99
N GLY A 297 8.42 26.32 22.98
CA GLY A 297 7.19 25.80 22.38
C GLY A 297 7.34 25.30 20.94
N SER A 298 8.51 25.46 20.32
CA SER A 298 8.76 24.97 18.96
C SER A 298 9.04 23.47 18.92
N PHE A 299 8.93 22.87 17.73
CA PHE A 299 9.20 21.44 17.49
C PHE A 299 10.29 21.25 16.45
N SER A 300 11.02 20.14 16.56
CA SER A 300 12.11 19.76 15.65
C SER A 300 12.22 18.25 15.53
N ALA A 301 12.86 17.73 14.48
CA ALA A 301 13.12 16.29 14.37
C ALA A 301 13.92 15.75 15.58
N PHE A 302 14.90 16.51 16.05
CA PHE A 302 15.79 16.15 17.15
C PHE A 302 16.05 17.40 18.00
N LEU A 303 16.05 17.27 19.33
CA LEU A 303 16.21 18.39 20.27
C LEU A 303 17.54 19.15 20.14
N ASN A 304 18.54 18.60 19.46
CA ASN A 304 19.80 19.30 19.17
C ASN A 304 19.70 20.25 17.96
N ARG A 305 18.54 20.31 17.28
CA ARG A 305 18.27 21.21 16.16
C ARG A 305 17.35 22.34 16.60
N ALA A 306 17.46 23.48 15.94
CA ALA A 306 16.51 24.57 16.10
C ALA A 306 15.09 24.15 15.66
N GLY A 307 14.07 24.80 16.21
CA GLY A 307 12.67 24.56 15.83
C GLY A 307 12.39 24.92 14.36
N SER A 308 11.67 24.03 13.66
CA SER A 308 11.17 24.24 12.30
C SER A 308 9.79 24.88 12.35
N THR A 309 9.57 25.92 11.55
CA THR A 309 8.27 26.59 11.43
C THR A 309 7.22 25.61 10.91
N TRP A 310 7.55 24.87 9.85
CA TRP A 310 6.66 23.90 9.21
C TRP A 310 6.26 22.78 10.17
N LEU A 311 7.24 22.14 10.82
CA LEU A 311 6.96 21.03 11.72
C LEU A 311 6.15 21.50 12.92
N THR A 312 6.49 22.66 13.49
CA THR A 312 5.74 23.26 14.61
C THR A 312 4.29 23.53 14.22
N ALA A 313 4.05 24.06 13.01
CA ALA A 313 2.69 24.30 12.51
C ALA A 313 1.93 22.99 12.27
N PHE A 314 2.59 21.98 11.71
CA PHE A 314 1.99 20.67 11.45
C PHE A 314 1.64 19.92 12.74
N VAL A 315 2.54 19.93 13.73
CA VAL A 315 2.30 19.36 15.06
C VAL A 315 1.11 20.05 15.72
N ALA A 316 1.09 21.39 15.73
CA ALA A 316 -0.02 22.15 16.30
C ALA A 316 -1.36 21.77 15.64
N LYS A 317 -1.41 21.76 14.29
CA LYS A 317 -2.58 21.34 13.51
C LYS A 317 -3.08 19.97 13.95
N VAL A 318 -2.23 18.95 13.93
CA VAL A 318 -2.60 17.57 14.25
C VAL A 318 -3.00 17.41 15.72
N PHE A 319 -2.33 18.08 16.65
CA PHE A 319 -2.69 18.05 18.07
C PHE A 319 -4.09 18.66 18.30
N CYS A 320 -4.43 19.74 17.62
CA CYS A 320 -5.77 20.31 17.69
C CYS A 320 -6.82 19.37 17.07
N GLN A 321 -6.52 18.75 15.93
CA GLN A 321 -7.40 17.74 15.32
C GLN A 321 -7.61 16.52 16.24
N ALA A 322 -6.56 16.10 16.97
CA ALA A 322 -6.62 15.01 17.95
C ALA A 322 -7.40 15.39 19.23
N SER A 323 -7.52 16.69 19.56
CA SER A 323 -8.24 17.15 20.75
C SER A 323 -9.75 16.88 20.69
N GLU A 324 -10.29 16.62 19.50
CA GLU A 324 -11.67 16.16 19.31
C GLU A 324 -11.86 14.66 19.60
N LEU A 325 -10.77 13.89 19.67
CA LEU A 325 -10.77 12.43 19.83
C LEU A 325 -10.31 11.99 21.22
N THR A 326 -9.34 12.69 21.80
CA THR A 326 -8.74 12.37 23.09
C THR A 326 -8.35 13.65 23.83
N ALA A 327 -8.09 13.54 25.14
CA ALA A 327 -7.64 14.67 25.93
C ALA A 327 -6.22 15.09 25.50
N VAL A 328 -6.09 16.33 25.01
CA VAL A 328 -4.83 16.96 24.64
C VAL A 328 -4.62 18.19 25.53
N ASP A 329 -3.43 18.34 26.12
CA ASP A 329 -3.08 19.56 26.85
C ASP A 329 -3.00 20.74 25.87
N ALA A 330 -4.00 21.63 25.94
CA ALA A 330 -4.11 22.80 25.06
C ALA A 330 -2.87 23.70 25.10
N MET A 331 -2.11 23.71 26.20
CA MET A 331 -0.88 24.50 26.29
C MET A 331 0.15 24.10 25.23
N VAL A 332 0.18 22.82 24.83
CA VAL A 332 1.14 22.31 23.86
C VAL A 332 0.93 22.94 22.47
N PRO A 333 -0.20 22.76 21.76
CA PRO A 333 -0.42 23.38 20.46
C PRO A 333 -0.51 24.92 20.53
N CYS A 334 -1.01 25.50 21.62
CA CYS A 334 -1.13 26.96 21.71
C CYS A 334 0.22 27.66 21.92
N SER A 335 1.15 27.05 22.65
CA SER A 335 2.52 27.55 22.76
C SER A 335 3.27 27.47 21.42
N ALA A 336 3.06 26.40 20.65
CA ALA A 336 3.61 26.24 19.31
C ALA A 336 3.12 27.35 18.36
N ILE A 337 1.82 27.63 18.34
CA ILE A 337 1.25 28.73 17.54
C ILE A 337 1.81 30.09 18.00
N SER A 338 1.90 30.31 19.32
CA SER A 338 2.43 31.55 19.87
C SER A 338 3.89 31.76 19.46
N TRP A 339 4.69 30.71 19.49
CA TRP A 339 6.08 30.76 19.03
C TRP A 339 6.17 31.11 17.54
N ILE A 340 5.35 30.50 16.69
CA ILE A 340 5.33 30.78 15.24
C ILE A 340 5.01 32.26 15.00
N VAL A 341 3.93 32.77 15.60
CA VAL A 341 3.50 34.16 15.45
C VAL A 341 4.57 35.14 15.91
N ASN A 342 5.22 34.88 17.04
CA ASN A 342 6.16 35.83 17.64
C ASN A 342 7.55 35.81 17.00
N ASN A 343 7.97 34.68 16.39
CA ASN A 343 9.35 34.50 15.94
C ASN A 343 9.50 34.30 14.42
N ARG A 344 8.42 33.93 13.72
CA ARG A 344 8.47 33.48 12.32
C ARG A 344 7.62 34.30 11.36
N GLN A 345 6.92 35.33 11.83
CA GLN A 345 6.20 36.28 10.98
C GLN A 345 7.06 37.51 10.69
N ASN A 346 7.19 37.90 9.42
CA ASN A 346 7.82 39.18 9.06
C ASN A 346 6.83 40.34 9.16
N ALA A 347 7.34 41.57 9.02
CA ALA A 347 6.53 42.79 9.04
C ALA A 347 5.43 42.81 7.96
N ASP A 348 5.71 42.22 6.80
CA ASP A 348 4.77 42.15 5.66
C ASP A 348 3.71 41.05 5.83
N GLY A 349 3.75 40.31 6.95
CA GLY A 349 2.74 39.30 7.32
C GLY A 349 3.05 37.88 6.88
N ASP A 350 4.09 37.65 6.06
CA ASP A 350 4.49 36.32 5.63
C ASP A 350 5.23 35.53 6.71
N PHE A 351 5.06 34.22 6.67
CA PHE A 351 5.81 33.26 7.47
C PHE A 351 6.91 32.61 6.65
N TYR A 352 8.08 32.45 7.26
CA TYR A 352 9.23 31.80 6.65
C TYR A 352 9.70 30.60 7.47
N GLU A 353 10.35 29.66 6.78
CA GLU A 353 11.02 28.53 7.43
C GLU A 353 12.43 28.93 7.86
N GLY A 354 12.74 28.72 9.14
CA GLY A 354 14.08 28.95 9.67
C GLY A 354 15.00 27.76 9.50
N LEU A 355 14.46 26.54 9.52
CA LEU A 355 15.25 25.31 9.36
C LEU A 355 14.46 24.27 8.56
N ALA A 356 15.04 23.83 7.45
CA ALA A 356 14.40 22.82 6.61
C ALA A 356 14.15 21.50 7.35
N VAL A 357 12.96 20.96 7.12
CA VAL A 357 12.52 19.62 7.51
C VAL A 357 13.39 18.57 6.83
N ILE A 358 13.76 17.51 7.54
CA ILE A 358 14.64 16.46 7.02
C ILE A 358 13.86 15.54 6.08
N HIS A 359 12.68 15.11 6.52
CA HIS A 359 11.71 14.30 5.78
C HIS A 359 10.88 15.18 4.83
N LYS A 360 11.46 15.51 3.66
CA LYS A 360 10.81 16.36 2.63
C LYS A 360 9.48 15.80 2.12
N GLU A 361 9.27 14.49 2.22
CA GLU A 361 8.01 13.82 1.94
C GLU A 361 6.84 14.32 2.80
N MET A 362 7.13 14.92 3.96
CA MET A 362 6.14 15.55 4.84
C MET A 362 5.81 16.98 4.42
N THR A 363 6.78 17.73 3.88
CA THR A 363 6.53 19.12 3.48
C THR A 363 5.69 19.25 2.22
N GLY A 364 5.54 18.17 1.44
CA GLY A 364 4.72 18.14 0.25
C GLY A 364 5.16 19.18 -0.78
N GLY A 365 4.19 19.92 -1.33
CA GLY A 365 4.44 21.02 -2.27
C GLY A 365 4.84 22.36 -1.66
N ILE A 366 5.01 22.45 -0.33
CA ILE A 366 5.24 23.72 0.37
C ILE A 366 6.64 24.22 0.08
N GLU A 367 6.72 25.18 -0.83
CA GLU A 367 7.94 25.84 -1.22
C GLU A 367 7.68 27.35 -1.34
N GLY A 368 8.57 28.14 -0.74
CA GLY A 368 8.44 29.59 -0.67
C GLY A 368 7.52 30.08 0.45
N ASN A 369 7.63 31.36 0.76
CA ASN A 369 6.97 31.96 1.93
C ASN A 369 5.45 32.01 1.77
N THR A 370 4.91 32.11 0.55
CA THR A 370 3.45 32.16 0.34
C THR A 370 2.76 30.85 0.70
N ALA A 371 3.31 29.72 0.27
CA ALA A 371 2.78 28.40 0.65
C ALA A 371 2.95 28.15 2.17
N MET A 372 4.10 28.56 2.74
CA MET A 372 4.34 28.46 4.18
C MET A 372 3.34 29.30 5.00
N THR A 373 3.06 30.52 4.55
CA THR A 373 2.10 31.44 5.17
C THR A 373 0.70 30.85 5.14
N ALA A 374 0.26 30.33 3.99
CA ALA A 374 -1.04 29.70 3.85
C ALA A 374 -1.16 28.46 4.75
N PHE A 375 -0.16 27.58 4.76
CA PHE A 375 -0.13 26.40 5.62
C PHE A 375 -0.18 26.75 7.12
N THR A 376 0.60 27.75 7.53
CA THR A 376 0.63 28.21 8.93
C THR A 376 -0.72 28.82 9.32
N LEU A 377 -1.34 29.61 8.44
CA LEU A 377 -2.66 30.18 8.66
C LEU A 377 -3.74 29.09 8.78
N ILE A 378 -3.67 28.03 7.97
CA ILE A 378 -4.53 26.84 8.07
C ILE A 378 -4.38 26.19 9.45
N ALA A 379 -3.15 25.93 9.89
CA ALA A 379 -2.89 25.34 11.21
C ALA A 379 -3.49 26.20 12.35
N MET A 380 -3.34 27.52 12.28
CA MET A 380 -3.92 28.43 13.27
C MET A 380 -5.45 28.50 13.22
N ALA A 381 -6.05 28.29 12.04
CA ALA A 381 -7.48 28.32 11.83
C ALA A 381 -8.15 27.03 12.35
N GLU A 382 -7.55 25.88 12.06
CA GLU A 382 -8.03 24.58 12.55
C GLU A 382 -7.86 24.43 14.07
N CYS A 383 -6.88 25.11 14.68
CA CYS A 383 -6.71 25.17 16.13
C CYS A 383 -7.61 26.19 16.86
N ARG A 384 -8.55 26.85 16.18
CA ARG A 384 -9.33 27.96 16.77
C ARG A 384 -10.15 27.57 18.00
N SER A 385 -10.64 26.34 18.07
CA SER A 385 -11.41 25.81 19.20
C SER A 385 -10.54 25.53 20.43
N THR A 386 -9.29 25.13 20.23
CA THR A 386 -8.34 24.81 21.30
C THR A 386 -7.58 26.05 21.77
N CYS A 387 -7.21 26.94 20.84
CA CYS A 387 -6.34 28.08 21.10
C CYS A 387 -7.06 29.41 20.88
N TYR A 388 -7.68 29.92 21.96
CA TYR A 388 -8.39 31.20 21.95
C TYR A 388 -7.46 32.43 21.96
N GLN A 389 -6.20 32.27 22.38
CA GLN A 389 -5.25 33.37 22.62
C GLN A 389 -4.40 33.75 21.41
N VAL A 390 -4.69 33.23 20.21
CA VAL A 390 -3.88 33.55 19.03
C VAL A 390 -4.09 35.01 18.64
N ASN A 391 -2.99 35.76 18.51
CA ASN A 391 -3.00 37.18 18.17
C ASN A 391 -3.83 37.45 16.89
N PRO A 392 -4.97 38.15 16.98
CA PRO A 392 -5.79 38.46 15.81
C PRO A 392 -5.05 39.27 14.74
N ALA A 393 -4.12 40.14 15.14
CA ALA A 393 -3.33 40.94 14.21
C ALA A 393 -2.44 40.07 13.33
N ALA A 394 -1.80 39.05 13.90
CA ALA A 394 -0.96 38.12 13.15
C ALA A 394 -1.74 37.37 12.07
N LYS A 395 -2.96 36.92 12.40
CA LYS A 395 -3.86 36.28 11.43
C LYS A 395 -4.25 37.24 10.30
N ASN A 396 -4.64 38.47 10.65
CA ASN A 396 -5.05 39.47 9.67
C ASN A 396 -3.89 39.85 8.74
N ASN A 397 -2.68 40.04 9.27
CA ASN A 397 -1.49 40.33 8.46
C ASN A 397 -1.20 39.20 7.47
N ALA A 398 -1.32 37.95 7.90
CA ALA A 398 -1.14 36.80 7.03
C ALA A 398 -2.23 36.72 5.94
N ILE A 399 -3.49 37.02 6.28
CA ILE A 399 -4.59 37.09 5.30
C ILE A 399 -4.28 38.17 4.26
N SER A 400 -3.96 39.39 4.67
CA SER A 400 -3.65 40.50 3.77
C SER A 400 -2.47 40.17 2.85
N TYR A 401 -1.40 39.57 3.39
CA TYR A 401 -0.28 39.11 2.57
C TYR A 401 -0.72 38.09 1.49
N LEU A 402 -1.52 37.09 1.86
CA LEU A 402 -2.01 36.07 0.91
C LEU A 402 -2.95 36.66 -0.15
N GLU A 403 -3.78 37.62 0.25
CA GLU A 403 -4.64 38.39 -0.65
C GLU A 403 -3.83 39.20 -1.66
N ASP A 404 -2.75 39.85 -1.23
CA ASP A 404 -1.86 40.63 -2.11
C ASP A 404 -1.09 39.76 -3.10
N GLN A 405 -0.66 38.56 -2.68
CA GLN A 405 0.06 37.63 -3.56
C GLN A 405 -0.84 36.91 -4.57
N LEU A 406 -2.16 36.88 -4.34
CA LEU A 406 -3.11 36.03 -5.05
C LEU A 406 -3.01 36.17 -6.57
N ASP A 407 -2.93 37.40 -7.09
CA ASP A 407 -2.93 37.68 -8.52
C ASP A 407 -1.64 37.20 -9.21
N GLY A 408 -0.52 37.17 -8.49
CA GLY A 408 0.78 36.71 -8.98
C GLY A 408 0.97 35.20 -8.98
N LEU A 409 0.11 34.43 -8.29
CA LEU A 409 0.26 32.97 -8.18
C LEU A 409 0.08 32.26 -9.52
N GLN A 410 0.98 31.35 -9.86
CA GLN A 410 0.92 30.52 -11.08
C GLN A 410 0.91 29.02 -10.79
N ARG A 411 1.49 28.60 -9.66
CA ARG A 411 1.62 27.19 -9.28
C ARG A 411 0.27 26.67 -8.75
N PRO A 412 -0.35 25.66 -9.37
CA PRO A 412 -1.64 25.12 -8.92
C PRO A 412 -1.65 24.71 -7.45
N TYR A 413 -0.54 24.11 -6.97
CA TYR A 413 -0.36 23.76 -5.56
C TYR A 413 -0.54 24.97 -4.62
N VAL A 414 0.22 26.05 -4.86
CA VAL A 414 0.19 27.24 -4.01
C VAL A 414 -1.19 27.89 -4.08
N ILE A 415 -1.80 27.94 -5.26
CA ILE A 415 -3.16 28.44 -5.43
C ILE A 415 -4.14 27.63 -4.57
N ALA A 416 -4.10 26.29 -4.60
CA ALA A 416 -5.01 25.44 -3.83
C ALA A 416 -4.89 25.65 -2.32
N VAL A 417 -3.65 25.68 -1.79
CA VAL A 417 -3.42 25.90 -0.34
C VAL A 417 -3.87 27.30 0.07
N VAL A 418 -3.59 28.33 -0.74
CA VAL A 418 -4.02 29.72 -0.48
C VAL A 418 -5.54 29.83 -0.52
N THR A 419 -6.20 29.27 -1.54
CA THR A 419 -7.66 29.28 -1.65
C THR A 419 -8.31 28.59 -0.45
N TYR A 420 -7.76 27.46 0.00
CA TYR A 420 -8.24 26.79 1.21
C TYR A 420 -8.06 27.66 2.46
N ALA A 421 -6.89 28.27 2.66
CA ALA A 421 -6.62 29.15 3.79
C ALA A 421 -7.58 30.36 3.84
N LEU A 422 -7.77 31.04 2.71
CA LEU A 422 -8.69 32.18 2.60
C LEU A 422 -10.16 31.77 2.79
N ALA A 423 -10.55 30.58 2.31
CA ALA A 423 -11.88 30.02 2.56
C ALA A 423 -12.10 29.71 4.04
N LEU A 424 -11.11 29.14 4.73
CA LEU A 424 -11.17 28.87 6.19
C LEU A 424 -11.33 30.13 7.01
N MET A 425 -10.62 31.18 6.62
CA MET A 425 -10.62 32.46 7.33
C MET A 425 -11.80 33.36 6.94
N ASN A 426 -12.66 32.92 6.01
CA ASN A 426 -13.78 33.71 5.49
C ASN A 426 -13.32 35.08 4.95
N SER A 427 -12.18 35.12 4.25
CA SER A 427 -11.62 36.33 3.63
C SER A 427 -12.53 36.87 2.52
N ASP A 428 -12.39 38.15 2.21
CA ASP A 428 -13.17 38.83 1.17
C ASP A 428 -12.77 38.38 -0.25
N ARG A 429 -11.48 38.11 -0.48
CA ARG A 429 -10.97 37.60 -1.77
C ARG A 429 -11.12 36.08 -1.96
N ARG A 430 -11.80 35.37 -1.06
CA ARG A 430 -11.97 33.90 -1.17
C ARG A 430 -12.65 33.47 -2.48
N ALA A 431 -13.56 34.29 -3.02
CA ALA A 431 -14.25 34.03 -4.27
C ALA A 431 -13.29 34.15 -5.47
N ASP A 432 -12.47 35.20 -5.51
CA ASP A 432 -11.43 35.40 -6.53
C ASP A 432 -10.43 34.23 -6.52
N ALA A 433 -10.02 33.83 -5.31
CA ALA A 433 -9.11 32.70 -5.13
C ALA A 433 -9.74 31.38 -5.62
N ASN A 434 -11.05 31.20 -5.45
CA ASN A 434 -11.76 30.05 -5.99
C ASN A 434 -11.83 30.08 -7.52
N ILE A 435 -12.15 31.23 -8.12
CA ILE A 435 -12.18 31.38 -9.59
C ILE A 435 -10.81 31.01 -10.17
N LYS A 436 -9.74 31.53 -9.57
CA LYS A 436 -8.37 31.24 -9.97
C LYS A 436 -8.01 29.77 -9.76
N LEU A 437 -8.44 29.15 -8.67
CA LEU A 437 -8.26 27.70 -8.49
C LEU A 437 -8.94 26.92 -9.61
N ARG A 438 -10.21 27.20 -9.88
CA ARG A 438 -11.01 26.50 -10.90
C ARG A 438 -10.43 26.64 -12.31
N SER A 439 -9.78 27.77 -12.65
CA SER A 439 -9.16 27.96 -13.97
C SER A 439 -7.95 27.06 -14.22
N HIS A 440 -7.35 26.48 -13.17
CA HIS A 440 -6.24 25.52 -13.28
C HIS A 440 -6.70 24.05 -13.14
N SER A 441 -8.01 23.79 -13.14
CA SER A 441 -8.56 22.44 -13.03
C SER A 441 -8.59 21.71 -14.37
N VAL A 442 -8.41 20.39 -14.32
CA VAL A 442 -8.62 19.48 -15.45
C VAL A 442 -9.86 18.66 -15.15
N HIS A 443 -10.85 18.69 -16.04
CA HIS A 443 -12.09 17.94 -15.92
C HIS A 443 -12.14 16.81 -16.94
N ASP A 444 -12.43 15.60 -16.47
CA ASP A 444 -12.74 14.46 -17.31
C ASP A 444 -14.25 14.23 -17.33
N PRO A 445 -14.93 14.52 -18.47
CA PRO A 445 -16.38 14.38 -18.58
C PRO A 445 -16.85 12.92 -18.60
N VAL A 446 -15.98 11.95 -18.92
CA VAL A 446 -16.34 10.53 -19.00
C VAL A 446 -16.49 9.96 -17.59
N THR A 447 -15.51 10.23 -16.73
CA THR A 447 -15.49 9.74 -15.34
C THR A 447 -16.16 10.70 -14.36
N ASN A 448 -16.62 11.88 -14.82
CA ASN A 448 -17.13 12.96 -13.99
C ASN A 448 -16.18 13.31 -12.84
N SER A 449 -14.90 13.45 -13.19
CA SER A 449 -13.82 13.62 -12.22
C SER A 449 -13.00 14.87 -12.51
N ARG A 450 -12.43 15.46 -11.46
CA ARG A 450 -11.67 16.72 -11.56
C ARG A 450 -10.41 16.73 -10.71
N ALA A 451 -9.31 17.22 -11.28
CA ALA A 451 -8.01 17.23 -10.63
C ALA A 451 -7.17 18.47 -10.94
N TRP A 452 -6.11 18.67 -10.15
CA TRP A 452 -5.13 19.75 -10.30
C TRP A 452 -3.69 19.21 -10.32
N GLY A 453 -2.79 19.95 -10.98
CA GLY A 453 -1.37 19.60 -11.00
C GLY A 453 -1.03 18.37 -11.84
N ALA A 454 -1.98 17.86 -12.61
CA ALA A 454 -1.71 17.00 -13.76
C ALA A 454 -1.21 17.91 -14.89
N GLY A 455 0.08 18.28 -14.87
CA GLY A 455 0.71 18.74 -16.10
C GLY A 455 0.49 17.65 -17.14
N ASN A 456 -0.29 17.95 -18.18
CA ASN A 456 -0.73 17.06 -19.26
C ASN A 456 -0.20 15.63 -19.09
N GLN A 457 -0.95 14.76 -18.40
CA GLN A 457 -0.88 13.36 -18.76
C GLN A 457 -1.46 13.29 -20.16
N GLN A 458 -0.64 13.62 -21.16
CA GLN A 458 -0.85 13.09 -22.49
C GLN A 458 -0.94 11.59 -22.26
N GLN A 459 -2.11 11.03 -22.55
CA GLN A 459 -2.20 9.64 -22.93
C GLN A 459 -1.26 9.50 -24.12
N ASP A 460 0.01 9.18 -23.83
CA ASP A 460 1.13 9.18 -24.78
C ASP A 460 1.00 8.02 -25.79
N GLY A 461 -0.21 7.48 -25.99
CA GLY A 461 -0.50 6.23 -26.68
C GLY A 461 0.18 5.00 -26.07
N ARG A 462 0.90 5.17 -24.96
CA ARG A 462 1.58 4.07 -24.28
C ARG A 462 0.55 3.17 -23.61
N PRO A 463 0.78 1.85 -23.61
CA PRO A 463 -0.08 0.93 -22.89
C PRO A 463 -0.28 1.35 -21.44
N PHE A 464 -1.46 1.07 -20.90
CA PHE A 464 -1.88 1.54 -19.58
C PHE A 464 -0.89 1.17 -18.45
N TRP A 465 -0.21 0.02 -18.55
CA TRP A 465 0.84 -0.40 -17.61
C TRP A 465 2.12 0.47 -17.62
N ILE A 466 2.24 1.43 -18.56
CA ILE A 466 3.34 2.41 -18.64
C ILE A 466 2.86 3.81 -18.23
N GLN A 467 1.55 4.03 -18.01
CA GLN A 467 1.04 5.34 -17.59
C GLN A 467 1.59 5.70 -16.21
N ARG A 468 2.16 6.90 -16.11
CA ARG A 468 2.71 7.41 -14.86
C ARG A 468 1.55 7.61 -13.88
N ARG A 469 1.67 7.08 -12.66
CA ARG A 469 0.80 7.51 -11.54
C ARG A 469 0.83 9.04 -11.42
N PRO A 470 -0.26 9.70 -11.01
CA PRO A 470 -0.17 11.12 -10.68
C PRO A 470 0.88 11.33 -9.60
N SER A 471 1.57 12.46 -9.66
CA SER A 471 2.58 12.78 -8.65
C SER A 471 1.91 12.97 -7.28
N ALA A 472 2.64 12.71 -6.18
CA ALA A 472 2.19 13.02 -4.82
C ALA A 472 1.66 14.46 -4.71
N LEU A 473 2.35 15.39 -5.39
CA LEU A 473 1.97 16.80 -5.46
C LEU A 473 0.57 17.02 -6.09
N SER A 474 0.20 16.25 -7.10
CA SER A 474 -1.10 16.34 -7.78
C SER A 474 -2.23 15.88 -6.84
N VAL A 475 -2.00 14.79 -6.10
CA VAL A 475 -2.94 14.29 -5.08
C VAL A 475 -3.11 15.32 -3.96
N GLU A 476 -2.01 15.85 -3.44
CA GLU A 476 -2.03 16.86 -2.37
C GLU A 476 -2.74 18.15 -2.82
N THR A 477 -2.42 18.66 -4.02
CA THR A 477 -3.07 19.85 -4.59
C THR A 477 -4.57 19.64 -4.71
N THR A 478 -4.98 18.46 -5.21
CA THR A 478 -6.38 18.13 -5.43
C THR A 478 -7.13 17.93 -4.10
N GLY A 479 -6.47 17.39 -3.08
CA GLY A 479 -7.01 17.31 -1.71
C GLY A 479 -7.24 18.69 -1.07
N TYR A 480 -6.30 19.63 -1.23
CA TYR A 480 -6.52 21.02 -0.80
C TYR A 480 -7.65 21.69 -1.59
N ALA A 481 -7.75 21.42 -2.89
CA ALA A 481 -8.87 21.91 -3.70
C ALA A 481 -10.20 21.39 -3.17
N LEU A 482 -10.33 20.09 -2.87
CA LEU A 482 -11.52 19.50 -2.26
C LEU A 482 -11.89 20.20 -0.94
N LEU A 483 -10.92 20.34 -0.04
CA LEU A 483 -11.10 21.05 1.24
C LEU A 483 -11.58 22.50 1.04
N ALA A 484 -11.04 23.22 0.05
CA ALA A 484 -11.49 24.57 -0.27
C ALA A 484 -12.97 24.59 -0.73
N GLN A 485 -13.37 23.69 -1.63
CA GLN A 485 -14.75 23.63 -2.13
C GLN A 485 -15.75 23.28 -1.03
N ILE A 486 -15.39 22.37 -0.12
CA ILE A 486 -16.21 22.02 1.04
C ILE A 486 -16.50 23.27 1.88
N LYS A 487 -15.47 24.09 2.17
CA LYS A 487 -15.60 25.29 3.00
C LYS A 487 -16.36 26.41 2.28
N LEU A 488 -16.26 26.46 0.96
CA LEU A 488 -17.06 27.36 0.12
C LEU A 488 -18.50 26.86 -0.10
N ARG A 489 -18.85 25.65 0.39
CA ARG A 489 -20.16 25.00 0.26
C ARG A 489 -20.56 24.64 -1.19
N GLU A 490 -19.56 24.37 -2.02
CA GLU A 490 -19.71 24.01 -3.43
C GLU A 490 -19.72 22.48 -3.60
N LEU A 491 -20.72 21.81 -3.00
CA LEU A 491 -20.72 20.35 -2.81
C LEU A 491 -20.76 19.54 -4.11
N THR A 492 -21.47 20.03 -5.14
CA THR A 492 -21.52 19.36 -6.46
C THR A 492 -20.15 19.34 -7.12
N TYR A 493 -19.45 20.47 -7.07
CA TYR A 493 -18.09 20.60 -7.59
C TYR A 493 -17.11 19.78 -6.74
N ALA A 494 -17.27 19.77 -5.41
CA ALA A 494 -16.49 18.93 -4.50
C ALA A 494 -16.63 17.43 -4.80
N ALA A 495 -17.83 16.97 -5.20
CA ALA A 495 -18.05 15.57 -5.57
C ALA A 495 -17.16 15.12 -6.74
N GLU A 496 -17.04 15.93 -7.80
CA GLU A 496 -16.14 15.64 -8.93
C GLU A 496 -14.67 15.48 -8.50
N ILE A 497 -14.25 16.21 -7.46
CA ILE A 497 -12.89 16.13 -6.92
C ILE A 497 -12.70 14.88 -6.05
N ALA A 498 -13.69 14.58 -5.21
CA ALA A 498 -13.68 13.37 -4.37
C ALA A 498 -13.68 12.10 -5.23
N ASN A 499 -14.42 12.11 -6.35
CA ASN A 499 -14.43 11.08 -7.38
C ASN A 499 -13.04 10.81 -7.94
N TRP A 500 -12.30 11.87 -8.28
CA TRP A 500 -10.93 11.69 -8.77
C TRP A 500 -10.02 11.13 -7.67
N LEU A 501 -10.05 11.71 -6.46
CA LEU A 501 -9.19 11.29 -5.35
C LEU A 501 -9.41 9.82 -4.94
N SER A 502 -10.64 9.31 -5.00
CA SER A 502 -10.93 7.92 -4.68
C SER A 502 -10.24 6.94 -5.64
N THR A 503 -10.17 7.29 -6.92
CA THR A 503 -9.48 6.48 -7.94
C THR A 503 -7.96 6.52 -7.84
N GLN A 504 -7.39 7.43 -7.05
CA GLN A 504 -5.94 7.53 -6.87
C GLN A 504 -5.41 6.74 -5.67
N GLN A 505 -6.29 6.12 -4.87
CA GLN A 505 -5.89 5.26 -3.76
C GLN A 505 -5.20 3.99 -4.26
N ASN A 506 -4.12 3.59 -3.58
CA ASN A 506 -3.52 2.28 -3.78
C ASN A 506 -4.37 1.18 -3.09
N TYR A 507 -4.05 -0.10 -3.32
CA TYR A 507 -4.78 -1.22 -2.71
C TYR A 507 -4.72 -1.21 -1.17
N GLY A 508 -3.66 -0.64 -0.59
CA GLY A 508 -3.55 -0.39 0.85
C GLY A 508 -4.27 0.87 1.33
N GLY A 509 -4.97 1.57 0.42
CA GLY A 509 -5.76 2.77 0.64
C GLY A 509 -5.04 4.01 1.17
N GLY A 510 -3.76 4.18 0.83
CA GLY A 510 -3.17 5.51 0.82
C GLY A 510 -2.63 5.89 -0.54
N PHE A 511 -1.76 6.89 -0.57
CA PHE A 511 -1.36 7.58 -1.79
C PHE A 511 0.15 7.46 -2.00
N VAL A 512 0.77 8.41 -2.70
CA VAL A 512 2.14 8.29 -3.21
C VAL A 512 3.17 8.63 -2.13
N SER A 513 2.84 9.51 -1.19
CA SER A 513 3.70 10.01 -0.12
C SER A 513 2.97 10.06 1.23
N THR A 514 3.57 10.68 2.24
CA THR A 514 2.93 10.92 3.54
C THR A 514 1.95 12.10 3.48
N GLN A 515 2.40 13.24 2.96
CA GLN A 515 1.61 14.49 3.03
C GLN A 515 0.35 14.45 2.16
N ASP A 516 0.47 13.92 0.94
CA ASP A 516 -0.67 13.71 0.05
C ASP A 516 -1.67 12.73 0.64
N THR A 517 -1.20 11.66 1.29
CA THR A 517 -2.05 10.72 2.01
C THR A 517 -2.81 11.41 3.14
N VAL A 518 -2.12 12.19 3.98
CA VAL A 518 -2.76 12.92 5.09
C VAL A 518 -3.84 13.89 4.59
N ILE A 519 -3.53 14.69 3.56
CA ILE A 519 -4.48 15.67 3.02
C ILE A 519 -5.62 15.00 2.24
N ALA A 520 -5.35 13.91 1.52
CA ALA A 520 -6.40 13.17 0.83
C ALA A 520 -7.34 12.46 1.82
N LEU A 521 -6.82 11.84 2.88
CA LEU A 521 -7.64 11.26 3.94
C LEU A 521 -8.45 12.33 4.69
N GLN A 522 -7.83 13.45 5.04
CA GLN A 522 -8.54 14.59 5.66
C GLN A 522 -9.68 15.06 4.74
N SER A 523 -9.39 15.34 3.47
CA SER A 523 -10.36 15.91 2.53
C SER A 523 -11.52 14.97 2.21
N LEU A 524 -11.25 13.68 1.99
CA LEU A 524 -12.28 12.66 1.80
C LEU A 524 -13.09 12.45 3.07
N SER A 525 -12.47 12.48 4.25
CA SER A 525 -13.20 12.31 5.52
C SER A 525 -14.18 13.44 5.79
N GLU A 526 -13.76 14.69 5.59
CA GLU A 526 -14.64 15.86 5.72
C GLU A 526 -15.76 15.84 4.67
N PHE A 527 -15.47 15.41 3.44
CA PHE A 527 -16.48 15.27 2.39
C PHE A 527 -17.51 14.18 2.73
N SER A 528 -17.05 13.01 3.17
CA SER A 528 -17.93 11.90 3.54
C SER A 528 -18.81 12.25 4.73
N ALA A 529 -18.30 12.96 5.73
CA ALA A 529 -19.07 13.42 6.89
C ALA A 529 -20.28 14.30 6.49
N LEU A 530 -20.19 15.00 5.35
CA LEU A 530 -21.27 15.84 4.81
C LEU A 530 -22.26 15.05 3.92
N ASN A 531 -21.87 13.86 3.47
CA ASN A 531 -22.66 12.99 2.58
C ASN A 531 -23.12 11.69 3.26
N VAL A 532 -23.04 11.61 4.59
CA VAL A 532 -23.57 10.48 5.36
C VAL A 532 -25.10 10.44 5.19
N GLY A 533 -25.61 9.45 4.43
CA GLY A 533 -27.05 9.22 4.27
C GLY A 533 -27.56 8.90 2.86
N GLY A 534 -26.69 8.59 1.89
CA GLY A 534 -27.13 8.00 0.61
C GLY A 534 -27.35 6.50 0.75
N ASP A 535 -28.47 5.97 0.23
CA ASP A 535 -28.68 4.52 0.13
C ASP A 535 -27.70 3.93 -0.89
N LEU A 536 -26.82 3.05 -0.41
CA LEU A 536 -25.93 2.24 -1.21
C LEU A 536 -26.62 0.91 -1.53
N ASN A 537 -26.96 0.73 -2.81
CA ASN A 537 -27.45 -0.53 -3.36
C ASN A 537 -26.90 -0.69 -4.78
N LEU A 538 -25.68 -1.22 -4.89
CA LEU A 538 -25.03 -1.47 -6.17
C LEU A 538 -24.99 -2.96 -6.50
N HIS A 539 -25.28 -3.26 -7.75
CA HIS A 539 -25.15 -4.60 -8.34
C HIS A 539 -24.12 -4.54 -9.45
N CYS A 540 -22.97 -5.20 -9.23
CA CYS A 540 -21.82 -5.15 -10.12
C CYS A 540 -21.56 -6.53 -10.70
N ASN A 541 -21.74 -6.69 -11.99
CA ASN A 541 -21.47 -7.90 -12.73
C ASN A 541 -20.16 -7.74 -13.50
N ILE A 542 -19.16 -8.54 -13.17
CA ILE A 542 -17.84 -8.50 -13.77
C ILE A 542 -17.66 -9.73 -14.63
N SER A 543 -17.28 -9.54 -15.88
CA SER A 543 -17.08 -10.63 -16.83
C SER A 543 -15.83 -10.44 -17.70
N SER A 544 -15.29 -11.54 -18.19
CA SER A 544 -14.22 -11.58 -19.19
C SER A 544 -14.65 -12.42 -20.39
N ALA A 545 -14.05 -12.16 -21.55
CA ALA A 545 -14.28 -12.93 -22.78
C ALA A 545 -14.00 -14.44 -22.61
N ASN A 546 -13.07 -14.80 -21.72
CA ASN A 546 -12.66 -16.19 -21.46
C ASN A 546 -13.56 -16.94 -20.46
N GLY A 547 -14.73 -16.37 -20.12
CA GLY A 547 -15.74 -17.04 -19.30
C GLY A 547 -15.65 -16.78 -17.80
N PHE A 548 -14.67 -16.00 -17.32
CA PHE A 548 -14.69 -15.50 -15.94
C PHE A 548 -15.94 -14.65 -15.72
N LYS A 549 -16.69 -14.94 -14.66
CA LYS A 549 -17.85 -14.17 -14.24
C LYS A 549 -17.94 -14.13 -12.72
N THR A 550 -18.13 -12.95 -12.15
CA THR A 550 -18.36 -12.76 -10.72
C THR A 550 -19.35 -11.62 -10.51
N ILE A 551 -20.11 -11.68 -9.42
CA ILE A 551 -21.13 -10.70 -9.09
C ILE A 551 -20.89 -10.20 -7.68
N PHE A 552 -20.83 -8.88 -7.53
CA PHE A 552 -20.81 -8.22 -6.24
C PHE A 552 -22.12 -7.48 -6.00
N ARG A 553 -22.64 -7.62 -4.79
CA ARG A 553 -23.70 -6.77 -4.25
C ARG A 553 -23.10 -5.92 -3.15
N LEU A 554 -23.33 -4.62 -3.21
CA LEU A 554 -22.94 -3.67 -2.17
C LEU A 554 -24.22 -3.06 -1.60
N GLU A 555 -24.45 -3.30 -0.32
CA GLU A 555 -25.53 -2.70 0.45
C GLU A 555 -24.95 -1.71 1.47
N ASN A 556 -25.79 -0.95 2.17
CA ASN A 556 -25.36 0.01 3.19
C ASN A 556 -24.40 -0.60 4.24
N GLU A 557 -24.59 -1.88 4.59
CA GLU A 557 -23.72 -2.62 5.52
C GLU A 557 -22.31 -2.88 4.95
N ASP A 558 -22.18 -2.93 3.62
CA ASP A 558 -20.93 -3.19 2.90
C ASP A 558 -20.17 -1.91 2.51
N THR A 559 -20.62 -0.73 2.96
CA THR A 559 -20.06 0.57 2.56
C THR A 559 -18.54 0.63 2.73
N LEU A 560 -18.00 -0.01 3.77
CA LEU A 560 -16.59 0.05 4.14
C LEU A 560 -15.86 -1.29 4.04
N LEU A 561 -16.58 -2.36 3.76
CA LEU A 561 -16.00 -3.69 3.59
C LEU A 561 -15.62 -3.89 2.12
N GLN A 562 -14.32 -4.02 1.87
CA GLN A 562 -13.82 -4.37 0.55
C GLN A 562 -14.04 -5.87 0.30
N LYS A 563 -14.89 -6.17 -0.67
CA LYS A 563 -15.05 -7.54 -1.17
C LYS A 563 -13.99 -7.79 -2.22
N THR A 564 -13.27 -8.91 -2.13
CA THR A 564 -12.16 -9.24 -3.04
C THR A 564 -12.39 -10.60 -3.69
N VAL A 565 -11.95 -10.73 -4.93
CA VAL A 565 -11.94 -11.99 -5.70
C VAL A 565 -10.66 -12.09 -6.50
N GLU A 566 -10.04 -13.27 -6.49
CA GLU A 566 -8.90 -13.57 -7.35
C GLU A 566 -9.38 -13.94 -8.75
N VAL A 567 -8.76 -13.37 -9.77
CA VAL A 567 -9.00 -13.74 -11.17
C VAL A 567 -8.11 -14.95 -11.49
N PRO A 568 -8.68 -16.08 -11.95
CA PRO A 568 -7.89 -17.24 -12.33
C PRO A 568 -6.85 -16.88 -13.38
N LYS A 569 -5.61 -17.41 -13.26
CA LYS A 569 -4.47 -17.08 -14.14
C LYS A 569 -4.78 -17.18 -15.63
N GLU A 570 -5.60 -18.16 -16.02
CA GLU A 570 -6.06 -18.39 -17.40
C GLU A 570 -6.82 -17.19 -17.99
N ASN A 571 -7.46 -16.38 -17.14
CA ASN A 571 -8.26 -15.22 -17.51
C ASN A 571 -7.50 -13.89 -17.42
N ILE A 572 -6.25 -13.88 -16.94
CA ILE A 572 -5.39 -12.68 -16.84
C ILE A 572 -4.72 -12.40 -18.20
N ARG A 573 -5.53 -12.25 -19.25
CA ARG A 573 -5.05 -12.07 -20.63
C ARG A 573 -5.88 -11.10 -21.47
N ASP A 574 -7.11 -10.83 -21.05
CA ASP A 574 -8.08 -10.07 -21.84
C ASP A 574 -8.84 -9.05 -21.00
N ARG A 575 -9.53 -8.13 -21.67
CA ARG A 575 -10.35 -7.07 -21.06
C ARG A 575 -11.40 -7.62 -20.09
N LEU A 576 -11.55 -6.98 -18.93
CA LEU A 576 -12.70 -7.14 -18.03
C LEU A 576 -13.78 -6.11 -18.38
N VAL A 577 -15.04 -6.54 -18.34
CA VAL A 577 -16.21 -5.69 -18.46
C VAL A 577 -16.95 -5.71 -17.12
N VAL A 578 -17.11 -4.53 -16.54
CA VAL A 578 -17.82 -4.28 -15.29
C VAL A 578 -19.13 -3.56 -15.63
N GLU A 579 -20.24 -4.24 -15.42
CA GLU A 579 -21.58 -3.70 -15.54
C GLU A 579 -22.11 -3.35 -14.15
N THR A 580 -22.48 -2.10 -13.92
CA THR A 580 -22.92 -1.61 -12.61
C THR A 580 -24.31 -1.00 -12.69
N GLN A 581 -25.20 -1.47 -11.84
CA GLN A 581 -26.59 -1.02 -11.71
C GLN A 581 -26.90 -0.61 -10.28
N GLY A 582 -27.95 0.20 -10.10
CA GLY A 582 -28.50 0.55 -8.79
C GLY A 582 -28.22 1.98 -8.35
N GLU A 583 -28.22 2.21 -7.03
CA GLU A 583 -28.10 3.54 -6.42
C GLU A 583 -26.89 3.61 -5.49
N GLY A 584 -26.29 4.80 -5.38
CA GLY A 584 -25.10 5.05 -4.59
C GLY A 584 -23.81 5.06 -5.39
N THR A 585 -22.68 5.15 -4.67
CA THR A 585 -21.34 5.27 -5.26
C THR A 585 -20.41 4.23 -4.68
N GLY A 586 -19.60 3.59 -5.52
CA GLY A 586 -18.57 2.64 -5.12
C GLY A 586 -17.26 2.86 -5.86
N THR A 587 -16.23 2.12 -5.47
CA THR A 587 -14.92 2.08 -6.13
C THR A 587 -14.50 0.63 -6.34
N LEU A 588 -14.09 0.30 -7.55
CA LEU A 588 -13.52 -0.98 -7.94
C LEU A 588 -12.03 -0.82 -8.20
N ASN A 589 -11.21 -1.63 -7.55
CA ASN A 589 -9.77 -1.66 -7.69
C ASN A 589 -9.31 -3.04 -8.19
N VAL A 590 -8.57 -3.08 -9.28
CA VAL A 590 -7.88 -4.26 -9.80
C VAL A 590 -6.39 -4.14 -9.48
N ARG A 591 -5.84 -5.08 -8.71
CA ARG A 591 -4.41 -5.21 -8.42
C ARG A 591 -3.83 -6.35 -9.25
N GLN A 592 -2.79 -6.07 -10.01
CA GLN A 592 -2.02 -7.09 -10.72
C GLN A 592 -0.59 -7.12 -10.21
N GLU A 593 -0.02 -8.31 -10.11
CA GLU A 593 1.34 -8.54 -9.65
C GLU A 593 2.01 -9.51 -10.60
N PHE A 594 3.25 -9.20 -10.98
CA PHE A 594 4.06 -10.05 -11.84
C PHE A 594 5.53 -9.66 -11.74
N HIS A 595 6.41 -10.56 -12.18
CA HIS A 595 7.85 -10.29 -12.28
C HIS A 595 8.24 -9.92 -13.71
N PHE A 596 9.18 -8.97 -13.84
CA PHE A 596 9.75 -8.47 -15.09
C PHE A 596 11.27 -8.61 -15.09
#